data_AF-A2F748-F1
#
_entry.id   AF-A2F748-F1
#
_cell.length_a   1.000
_cell.length_b   1.000
_cell.length_c   1.000
_cell.angle_alpha   90.00
_cell.angle_beta   90.00
_cell.angle_gamma   90.00
#
_symmetry.space_group_name_H-M   'P 1'
#
loop_
_entity.id
_entity.type
_entity.pdbx_description
1 polymer ?
#
loop_
_entity_poly.entity_id
_entity_poly.type
_entity_poly.pdbx_seq_one_letter_code
_entity_poly.pdbx_strand_id
1 'polypeptide(L)'
;MAFYQSLSPDTHNKNYAFDISVFKCGENETKRSGTLRMAGGDLRFKNNNITNNICKEVSSIFIEIGDYSSNCSFSTFRENNQTKTNSLYFYYNPISHSTTQEFSYCNVIENKCGTDNEQVLFNCNSKTNVDHCIFLNNTAKYMFKQSSKSILTISDSYAEPNSKTGSGTVTFKNIKGNYDFNTFTHLFNKTCPNNPKNDSLKLPYLPKFAKTAIIGLFPSKK
;
A
#
# COMPACT_ATOMS: atom_id res chain seq x y z
N MET A 1 -0.17 15.13 -5.15
CA MET A 1 0.45 13.81 -5.34
C MET A 1 1.95 14.02 -5.52
N ALA A 2 2.80 13.35 -4.73
CA ALA A 2 4.26 13.43 -4.88
C ALA A 2 4.76 12.46 -5.97
N PHE A 3 4.21 11.26 -6.02
CA PHE A 3 4.54 10.22 -7.01
C PHE A 3 3.28 9.72 -7.70
N TYR A 4 3.34 9.61 -9.02
CA TYR A 4 2.23 9.17 -9.85
C TYR A 4 2.73 8.20 -10.91
N GLN A 5 2.20 6.97 -10.91
CA GLN A 5 2.49 5.95 -11.90
C GLN A 5 1.17 5.44 -12.48
N SER A 6 0.97 5.61 -13.79
CA SER A 6 -0.27 5.19 -14.46
C SER A 6 0.04 4.54 -15.80
N LEU A 7 -0.66 3.45 -16.10
CA LEU A 7 -0.64 2.76 -17.38
C LEU A 7 -2.05 2.67 -17.95
N SER A 8 -2.13 2.41 -19.26
CA SER A 8 -3.40 2.02 -19.88
C SER A 8 -3.97 0.78 -19.19
N PRO A 9 -5.31 0.68 -18.99
CA PRO A 9 -5.97 -0.42 -18.27
C PRO A 9 -6.01 -1.72 -19.11
N ASP A 10 -4.88 -2.14 -19.65
CA ASP A 10 -4.70 -3.39 -20.38
C ASP A 10 -3.94 -4.39 -19.49
N THR A 11 -4.42 -5.63 -19.40
CA THR A 11 -3.76 -6.72 -18.64
C THR A 11 -2.31 -7.00 -19.05
N HIS A 12 -1.95 -6.72 -20.30
CA HIS A 12 -0.60 -6.95 -20.77
C HIS A 12 0.38 -5.91 -20.22
N ASN A 13 -0.13 -4.78 -19.75
CA ASN A 13 0.67 -3.73 -19.12
C ASN A 13 0.94 -4.09 -17.67
N LYS A 14 2.22 -4.10 -17.30
CA LYS A 14 2.68 -4.44 -15.95
C LYS A 14 3.01 -3.17 -15.19
N ASN A 15 2.26 -2.90 -14.11
CA ASN A 15 2.42 -1.71 -13.28
C ASN A 15 2.95 -2.11 -11.89
N TYR A 16 4.26 -2.26 -11.79
CA TYR A 16 4.91 -2.79 -10.59
C TYR A 16 5.68 -1.71 -9.84
N ALA A 17 5.62 -1.75 -8.51
CA ALA A 17 6.45 -0.96 -7.62
C ALA A 17 6.93 -1.86 -6.48
N PHE A 18 8.24 -2.14 -6.46
CA PHE A 18 8.87 -3.05 -5.51
C PHE A 18 10.03 -2.37 -4.79
N ASP A 19 10.17 -2.66 -3.51
CA ASP A 19 11.28 -2.21 -2.66
C ASP A 19 11.49 -0.67 -2.68
N ILE A 20 10.41 0.10 -2.87
CA ILE A 20 10.44 1.55 -2.85
C ILE A 20 10.23 2.09 -1.44
N SER A 21 10.81 3.26 -1.16
CA SER A 21 10.50 4.02 0.04
C SER A 21 10.08 5.44 -0.32
N VAL A 22 8.96 5.87 0.26
CA VAL A 22 8.45 7.23 0.14
C VAL A 22 8.37 7.84 1.53
N PHE A 23 9.18 8.86 1.76
CA PHE A 23 9.43 9.41 3.08
C PHE A 23 9.36 10.93 3.08
N LYS A 24 8.75 11.52 4.11
CA LYS A 24 8.68 12.98 4.33
C LYS A 24 8.18 13.77 3.12
N CYS A 25 7.17 13.24 2.43
CA CYS A 25 6.48 13.98 1.37
C CYS A 25 5.44 14.93 1.95
N GLY A 26 5.34 16.11 1.32
CA GLY A 26 4.36 17.14 1.65
C GLY A 26 4.82 18.09 2.76
N GLU A 27 4.24 19.29 2.77
CA GLU A 27 4.65 20.39 3.66
C GLU A 27 3.84 20.42 4.95
N ASN A 28 2.52 20.22 4.83
CA ASN A 28 1.56 20.21 5.94
C ASN A 28 0.23 19.59 5.49
N GLU A 29 -0.67 19.40 6.43
CA GLU A 29 -1.96 18.73 6.27
C GLU A 29 -3.02 19.59 5.54
N THR A 30 -2.71 20.83 5.19
CA THR A 30 -3.63 21.73 4.47
C THR A 30 -3.31 21.86 2.99
N LYS A 31 -2.10 21.45 2.58
CA LYS A 31 -1.59 21.56 1.22
C LYS A 31 -1.40 20.19 0.58
N ARG A 32 -1.65 20.11 -0.72
CA ARG A 32 -1.43 18.94 -1.61
C ARG A 32 -2.26 17.70 -1.25
N SER A 33 -2.66 16.94 -2.26
CA SER A 33 -3.71 15.90 -2.19
C SER A 33 -3.22 14.44 -2.17
N GLY A 34 -1.95 14.18 -1.83
CA GLY A 34 -1.49 12.81 -1.60
C GLY A 34 -0.02 12.53 -1.85
N THR A 35 0.40 11.35 -1.42
CA THR A 35 1.78 10.86 -1.46
C THR A 35 2.05 10.06 -2.74
N LEU A 36 1.45 8.88 -2.86
CA LEU A 36 1.69 7.95 -3.94
C LEU A 36 0.38 7.52 -4.62
N ARG A 37 0.35 7.56 -5.96
CA ARG A 37 -0.74 7.01 -6.76
C ARG A 37 -0.22 5.99 -7.77
N MET A 38 -0.90 4.85 -7.86
CA MET A 38 -0.72 3.84 -8.89
C MET A 38 -2.06 3.55 -9.59
N ALA A 39 -2.07 3.50 -10.92
CA ALA A 39 -3.28 3.29 -11.70
C ALA A 39 -3.06 2.43 -12.96
N GLY A 40 -3.99 1.53 -13.27
CA GLY A 40 -4.01 0.76 -14.51
C GLY A 40 -2.92 -0.32 -14.66
N GLY A 41 -3.14 -1.26 -15.58
CA GLY A 41 -2.32 -2.47 -15.76
C GLY A 41 -2.51 -3.53 -14.67
N ASP A 42 -1.72 -4.61 -14.74
CA ASP A 42 -1.49 -5.57 -13.64
C ASP A 42 -0.70 -4.86 -12.54
N LEU A 43 -1.39 -4.53 -11.44
CA LEU A 43 -0.85 -3.74 -10.33
C LEU A 43 -0.24 -4.64 -9.25
N ARG A 44 1.07 -4.47 -9.03
CA ARG A 44 1.79 -5.16 -7.95
C ARG A 44 2.59 -4.18 -7.12
N PHE A 45 2.26 -4.10 -5.83
CA PHE A 45 2.92 -3.25 -4.86
C PHE A 45 3.49 -4.12 -3.75
N LYS A 46 4.82 -4.27 -3.68
CA LYS A 46 5.44 -5.24 -2.76
C LYS A 46 6.67 -4.68 -2.05
N ASN A 47 6.84 -5.03 -0.77
CA ASN A 47 8.02 -4.69 0.04
C ASN A 47 8.29 -3.17 0.15
N ASN A 48 7.24 -2.36 0.15
CA ASN A 48 7.40 -0.91 0.09
C ASN A 48 7.24 -0.27 1.47
N ASN A 49 7.87 0.89 1.66
CA ASN A 49 7.85 1.61 2.93
C ASN A 49 7.42 3.07 2.73
N ILE A 50 6.18 3.39 3.09
CA ILE A 50 5.56 4.70 2.92
C ILE A 50 5.37 5.34 4.29
N THR A 51 6.24 6.27 4.66
CA THR A 51 6.32 6.73 6.06
C THR A 51 6.48 8.23 6.22
N ASN A 52 5.99 8.75 7.34
CA ASN A 52 6.21 10.15 7.72
C ASN A 52 5.75 11.16 6.66
N ASN A 53 4.74 10.82 5.86
CA ASN A 53 4.22 11.71 4.82
C ASN A 53 3.06 12.55 5.37
N ILE A 54 3.03 13.82 5.05
CA ILE A 54 2.03 14.78 5.52
C ILE A 54 1.31 15.37 4.32
N CYS A 55 0.03 15.04 4.14
CA CYS A 55 -0.77 15.50 3.01
C CYS A 55 -2.17 15.90 3.46
N LYS A 56 -2.87 16.71 2.67
CA LYS A 56 -4.29 17.01 2.93
C LYS A 56 -5.16 15.76 2.84
N GLU A 57 -4.90 14.92 1.85
CA GLU A 57 -5.66 13.72 1.48
C GLU A 57 -4.66 12.63 1.10
N VAL A 58 -4.99 11.35 1.28
CA VAL A 58 -4.20 10.19 0.81
C VAL A 58 -2.73 10.28 1.16
N SER A 59 -2.43 10.40 2.45
CA SER A 59 -1.06 10.46 2.97
C SER A 59 -0.25 9.18 2.77
N SER A 60 -0.92 8.04 2.57
CA SER A 60 -0.27 6.76 2.31
C SER A 60 -0.26 6.44 0.81
N ILE A 61 -1.33 5.84 0.29
CA ILE A 61 -1.37 5.35 -1.09
C ILE A 61 -2.78 5.41 -1.68
N PHE A 62 -2.86 5.76 -2.95
CA PHE A 62 -4.05 5.62 -3.78
C PHE A 62 -3.80 4.60 -4.89
N ILE A 63 -4.56 3.51 -4.87
CA ILE A 63 -4.53 2.48 -5.93
C ILE A 63 -5.84 2.59 -6.70
N GLU A 64 -5.72 2.84 -8.00
CA GLU A 64 -6.84 2.78 -8.94
C GLU A 64 -6.72 1.56 -9.83
N ILE A 65 -7.62 0.60 -9.61
CA ILE A 65 -7.72 -0.60 -10.42
C ILE A 65 -8.80 -0.43 -11.49
N GLY A 66 -8.53 -1.01 -12.66
CA GLY A 66 -9.55 -1.30 -13.67
C GLY A 66 -10.09 -2.72 -13.46
N ASP A 67 -10.40 -3.40 -14.56
CA ASP A 67 -11.07 -4.71 -14.60
C ASP A 67 -10.19 -5.91 -14.16
N TYR A 68 -9.09 -5.67 -13.42
CA TYR A 68 -8.15 -6.72 -13.02
C TYR A 68 -7.83 -6.73 -11.53
N SER A 69 -7.27 -7.85 -11.07
CA SER A 69 -6.79 -8.00 -9.70
C SER A 69 -5.57 -7.11 -9.45
N SER A 70 -5.46 -6.62 -8.22
CA SER A 70 -4.25 -5.96 -7.73
C SER A 70 -3.78 -6.67 -6.46
N ASN A 71 -2.46 -6.69 -6.28
CA ASN A 71 -1.85 -7.24 -5.08
C ASN A 71 -0.98 -6.17 -4.43
N CYS A 72 -1.28 -5.87 -3.18
CA CYS A 72 -0.47 -5.03 -2.32
C CYS A 72 0.00 -5.88 -1.13
N SER A 73 1.30 -6.14 -1.02
CA SER A 73 1.82 -7.03 0.02
C SER A 73 3.14 -6.61 0.64
N PHE A 74 3.42 -7.13 1.84
CA PHE A 74 4.70 -6.94 2.55
C PHE A 74 5.09 -5.47 2.73
N SER A 75 4.12 -4.57 2.86
CA SER A 75 4.35 -3.12 2.80
C SER A 75 4.02 -2.45 4.13
N THR A 76 4.76 -1.39 4.46
CA THR A 76 4.59 -0.60 5.68
C THR A 76 4.09 0.79 5.35
N PHE A 77 3.07 1.22 6.09
CA PHE A 77 2.48 2.54 6.10
C PHE A 77 2.53 3.05 7.53
N ARG A 78 3.47 3.95 7.83
CA ARG A 78 3.71 4.38 9.21
C ARG A 78 3.84 5.87 9.38
N GLU A 79 3.24 6.41 10.45
CA GLU A 79 3.36 7.82 10.84
C GLU A 79 2.94 8.80 9.72
N ASN A 80 2.07 8.38 8.80
CA ASN A 80 1.53 9.25 7.77
C ASN A 80 0.37 10.09 8.34
N ASN A 81 0.33 11.38 8.04
CA ASN A 81 -0.63 12.34 8.59
C ASN A 81 -1.48 13.01 7.51
N GLN A 82 -2.77 13.16 7.79
CA GLN A 82 -3.71 13.90 6.95
C GLN A 82 -4.93 14.42 7.72
N THR A 83 -5.55 15.46 7.18
CA THR A 83 -6.77 16.05 7.77
C THR A 83 -8.01 15.87 6.92
N LYS A 84 -7.96 15.23 5.75
CA LYS A 84 -9.15 14.96 4.93
C LYS A 84 -9.13 13.56 4.31
N THR A 85 -10.33 13.09 4.01
CA THR A 85 -10.63 11.86 3.24
C THR A 85 -9.94 10.60 3.78
N ASN A 86 -9.13 9.91 2.98
CA ASN A 86 -8.68 8.54 3.22
C ASN A 86 -7.16 8.47 3.26
N SER A 87 -6.54 7.57 4.04
CA SER A 87 -5.06 7.43 4.04
C SER A 87 -4.61 6.44 2.99
N LEU A 88 -5.19 5.25 3.05
CA LEU A 88 -5.11 4.22 2.04
C LEU A 88 -6.45 4.19 1.30
N TYR A 89 -6.41 4.39 -0.02
CA TYR A 89 -7.62 4.41 -0.82
C TYR A 89 -7.51 3.49 -2.03
N PHE A 90 -8.34 2.46 -2.04
CA PHE A 90 -8.35 1.40 -3.04
C PHE A 90 -9.62 1.58 -3.88
N TYR A 91 -9.45 2.27 -5.00
CA TYR A 91 -10.52 2.65 -5.90
C TYR A 91 -10.57 1.73 -7.12
N TYR A 92 -11.78 1.42 -7.52
CA TYR A 92 -12.13 0.68 -8.70
C TYR A 92 -12.99 1.55 -9.58
N ASN A 93 -12.57 1.68 -10.83
CA ASN A 93 -13.30 2.36 -11.89
C ASN A 93 -13.94 1.30 -12.79
N PRO A 94 -15.27 1.13 -12.77
CA PRO A 94 -15.94 0.03 -13.46
C PRO A 94 -15.96 0.25 -14.98
N ILE A 95 -15.37 -0.68 -15.74
CA ILE A 95 -15.72 -0.90 -17.15
C ILE A 95 -16.33 -2.30 -17.32
N SER A 96 -15.85 -3.34 -16.61
CA SER A 96 -16.48 -4.66 -16.55
C SER A 96 -16.10 -5.49 -15.30
N HIS A 97 -17.13 -6.02 -14.62
CA HIS A 97 -17.18 -7.01 -13.52
C HIS A 97 -16.09 -7.11 -12.41
N SER A 98 -16.59 -7.10 -11.16
CA SER A 98 -16.12 -7.78 -9.92
C SER A 98 -14.66 -8.23 -9.85
N THR A 99 -13.74 -7.28 -9.68
CA THR A 99 -12.36 -7.56 -9.32
C THR A 99 -12.20 -7.69 -7.80
N THR A 100 -11.31 -8.59 -7.39
CA THR A 100 -10.90 -8.72 -5.99
C THR A 100 -9.51 -8.11 -5.82
N GLN A 101 -9.36 -7.27 -4.80
CA GLN A 101 -8.09 -6.72 -4.36
C GLN A 101 -7.55 -7.51 -3.18
N GLU A 102 -6.26 -7.84 -3.21
CA GLU A 102 -5.58 -8.52 -2.12
C GLU A 102 -4.62 -7.54 -1.43
N PHE A 103 -4.77 -7.38 -0.12
CA PHE A 103 -3.93 -6.55 0.73
C PHE A 103 -3.39 -7.38 1.90
N SER A 104 -2.17 -7.88 1.77
CA SER A 104 -1.68 -8.98 2.62
C SER A 104 -0.33 -8.68 3.25
N TYR A 105 -0.08 -9.13 4.48
CA TYR A 105 1.23 -8.96 5.14
C TYR A 105 1.67 -7.49 5.27
N CYS A 106 0.77 -6.60 5.68
CA CYS A 106 1.05 -5.16 5.74
C CYS A 106 1.03 -4.62 7.17
N ASN A 107 1.84 -3.59 7.40
CA ASN A 107 1.80 -2.80 8.63
C ASN A 107 1.18 -1.44 8.36
N VAL A 108 0.17 -1.09 9.13
CA VAL A 108 -0.46 0.22 9.14
C VAL A 108 -0.39 0.72 10.57
N ILE A 109 0.62 1.55 10.88
CA ILE A 109 1.01 1.86 12.25
C ILE A 109 1.08 3.37 12.47
N GLU A 110 0.45 3.88 13.52
CA GLU A 110 0.58 5.28 13.94
C GLU A 110 0.20 6.31 12.85
N ASN A 111 -0.61 5.91 11.86
CA ASN A 111 -1.12 6.86 10.87
C ASN A 111 -2.23 7.70 11.49
N LYS A 112 -2.20 9.00 11.22
CA LYS A 112 -3.13 9.99 11.74
C LYS A 112 -4.01 10.50 10.61
N CYS A 113 -5.30 10.28 10.74
CA CYS A 113 -6.35 10.89 9.94
C CYS A 113 -7.14 11.83 10.84
N GLY A 114 -7.70 12.89 10.27
CA GLY A 114 -8.66 13.73 10.99
C GLY A 114 -9.86 12.93 11.52
N THR A 115 -10.62 13.54 12.42
CA THR A 115 -11.72 12.89 13.15
C THR A 115 -13.10 13.56 13.03
N ASP A 116 -13.22 14.56 12.15
CA ASP A 116 -14.42 15.34 11.86
C ASP A 116 -15.46 14.55 11.05
N ASN A 117 -15.39 14.55 9.71
CA ASN A 117 -16.39 13.95 8.82
C ASN A 117 -15.76 13.14 7.69
N GLU A 118 -16.25 11.90 7.51
CA GLU A 118 -15.88 10.97 6.44
C GLU A 118 -14.36 10.68 6.32
N GLN A 119 -13.59 10.92 7.38
CA GLN A 119 -12.16 10.59 7.40
C GLN A 119 -11.94 9.12 7.76
N VAL A 120 -11.21 8.41 6.90
CA VAL A 120 -11.04 6.97 6.97
C VAL A 120 -9.57 6.59 6.89
N LEU A 121 -9.13 5.61 7.68
CA LEU A 121 -7.79 5.05 7.50
C LEU A 121 -7.70 4.25 6.18
N PHE A 122 -8.53 3.23 6.04
CA PHE A 122 -8.59 2.34 4.88
C PHE A 122 -9.97 2.35 4.22
N ASN A 123 -10.06 2.82 2.98
CA ASN A 123 -11.30 2.85 2.21
C ASN A 123 -11.15 2.06 0.91
N CYS A 124 -12.16 1.26 0.59
CA CYS A 124 -12.25 0.57 -0.69
C CYS A 124 -13.66 0.66 -1.29
N ASN A 125 -13.77 0.64 -2.62
CA ASN A 125 -15.06 0.58 -3.32
C ASN A 125 -15.22 -0.68 -4.20
N SER A 126 -14.31 -1.65 -4.07
CA SER A 126 -14.37 -2.97 -4.70
C SER A 126 -14.35 -4.08 -3.64
N LYS A 127 -14.47 -5.33 -4.09
CA LYS A 127 -14.28 -6.49 -3.20
C LYS A 127 -12.80 -6.53 -2.79
N THR A 128 -12.53 -6.43 -1.51
CA THR A 128 -11.16 -6.35 -0.99
C THR A 128 -10.99 -7.35 0.14
N ASN A 129 -9.94 -8.14 0.05
CA ASN A 129 -9.48 -9.05 1.08
C ASN A 129 -8.23 -8.46 1.72
N VAL A 130 -8.25 -8.37 3.04
CA VAL A 130 -7.13 -7.94 3.86
C VAL A 130 -6.74 -9.10 4.74
N ASP A 131 -5.50 -9.57 4.66
CA ASP A 131 -5.03 -10.67 5.48
C ASP A 131 -3.64 -10.44 6.08
N HIS A 132 -3.37 -11.06 7.22
CA HIS A 132 -2.07 -10.94 7.91
C HIS A 132 -1.59 -9.49 8.05
N CYS A 133 -2.48 -8.54 8.30
CA CYS A 133 -2.11 -7.13 8.46
C CYS A 133 -2.14 -6.71 9.94
N ILE A 134 -1.36 -5.70 10.28
CA ILE A 134 -1.38 -5.03 11.59
C ILE A 134 -1.92 -3.62 11.41
N PHE A 135 -3.03 -3.30 12.07
CA PHE A 135 -3.55 -1.95 12.22
C PHE A 135 -3.41 -1.54 13.69
N LEU A 136 -2.39 -0.73 14.01
CA LEU A 136 -1.99 -0.41 15.39
C LEU A 136 -1.79 1.10 15.59
N ASN A 137 -2.33 1.64 16.68
CA ASN A 137 -2.21 3.03 17.12
C ASN A 137 -2.64 4.05 16.04
N ASN A 138 -3.55 3.69 15.16
CA ASN A 138 -4.03 4.60 14.11
C ASN A 138 -5.14 5.50 14.64
N THR A 139 -5.21 6.73 14.15
CA THR A 139 -6.29 7.66 14.48
C THR A 139 -7.10 7.97 13.23
N ALA A 140 -8.42 7.79 13.30
CA ALA A 140 -9.37 8.13 12.23
C ALA A 140 -10.80 8.11 12.80
N LYS A 141 -11.74 8.81 12.15
CA LYS A 141 -13.18 8.65 12.47
C LYS A 141 -13.64 7.20 12.25
N TYR A 142 -13.22 6.62 11.13
CA TYR A 142 -13.44 5.21 10.78
C TYR A 142 -12.11 4.56 10.39
N MET A 143 -11.82 3.37 10.94
CA MET A 143 -10.64 2.61 10.53
C MET A 143 -10.83 1.97 9.16
N PHE A 144 -12.05 1.49 8.90
CA PHE A 144 -12.38 0.77 7.68
C PHE A 144 -13.69 1.30 7.12
N LYS A 145 -13.73 1.53 5.81
CA LYS A 145 -14.97 1.89 5.10
C LYS A 145 -15.04 1.14 3.78
N GLN A 146 -16.24 0.72 3.44
CA GLN A 146 -16.56 0.19 2.14
C GLN A 146 -17.61 1.11 1.50
N SER A 147 -17.36 1.60 0.28
CA SER A 147 -18.19 2.66 -0.34
C SER A 147 -19.13 2.18 -1.47
N SER A 148 -19.31 0.87 -1.67
CA SER A 148 -20.13 0.31 -2.77
C SER A 148 -20.99 -0.88 -2.29
N LYS A 149 -21.57 -1.69 -3.19
CA LYS A 149 -22.27 -2.94 -2.83
C LYS A 149 -21.31 -4.13 -2.63
N SER A 150 -20.01 -3.89 -2.58
CA SER A 150 -18.98 -4.92 -2.39
C SER A 150 -18.65 -5.14 -0.91
N ILE A 151 -17.81 -6.14 -0.64
CA ILE A 151 -17.45 -6.55 0.72
C ILE A 151 -15.97 -6.28 0.96
N LEU A 152 -15.65 -5.68 2.11
CA LEU A 152 -14.31 -5.67 2.69
C LEU A 152 -14.21 -6.81 3.71
N THR A 153 -13.34 -7.78 3.47
CA THR A 153 -13.05 -8.86 4.43
C THR A 153 -11.68 -8.64 5.04
N ILE A 154 -11.61 -8.62 6.37
CA ILE A 154 -10.36 -8.54 7.12
C ILE A 154 -10.20 -9.85 7.88
N SER A 155 -9.19 -10.65 7.53
CA SER A 155 -8.95 -11.97 8.10
C SER A 155 -7.55 -12.12 8.66
N ASP A 156 -7.37 -12.97 9.66
CA ASP A 156 -6.05 -13.39 10.19
C ASP A 156 -5.11 -12.22 10.53
N SER A 157 -5.72 -11.07 10.85
CA SER A 157 -5.08 -9.76 11.02
C SER A 157 -5.27 -9.27 12.45
N TYR A 158 -4.49 -8.29 12.84
CA TYR A 158 -4.69 -7.52 14.06
C TYR A 158 -5.30 -6.15 13.71
N ALA A 159 -6.41 -5.81 14.34
CA ALA A 159 -6.96 -4.47 14.35
C ALA A 159 -7.37 -4.12 15.78
N GLU A 160 -7.13 -2.88 16.20
CA GLU A 160 -7.45 -2.46 17.57
C GLU A 160 -8.94 -2.66 17.89
N PRO A 161 -9.30 -3.13 19.11
CA PRO A 161 -10.68 -3.45 19.47
C PRO A 161 -11.66 -2.28 19.31
N ASN A 162 -11.15 -1.05 19.36
CA ASN A 162 -11.91 0.19 19.35
C ASN A 162 -12.19 0.69 17.91
N SER A 163 -11.80 -0.08 16.90
CA SER A 163 -11.88 0.29 15.49
C SER A 163 -13.34 0.47 15.05
N LYS A 164 -13.73 1.70 14.74
CA LYS A 164 -15.04 1.99 14.16
C LYS A 164 -15.03 1.74 12.66
N THR A 165 -16.08 1.11 12.14
CA THR A 165 -16.30 0.97 10.70
C THR A 165 -17.23 2.06 10.20
N GLY A 166 -16.95 2.58 9.00
CA GLY A 166 -17.84 3.50 8.30
C GLY A 166 -19.00 2.76 7.62
N SER A 167 -19.57 3.39 6.60
CA SER A 167 -20.57 2.74 5.74
C SER A 167 -20.03 1.48 5.05
N GLY A 168 -20.97 0.67 4.53
CA GLY A 168 -20.69 -0.53 3.75
C GLY A 168 -20.46 -1.79 4.59
N THR A 169 -20.22 -2.90 3.93
CA THR A 169 -20.04 -4.21 4.60
C THR A 169 -18.57 -4.48 4.88
N VAL A 170 -18.18 -4.38 6.15
CA VAL A 170 -16.88 -4.79 6.66
C VAL A 170 -17.04 -6.06 7.48
N THR A 171 -16.40 -7.15 7.06
CA THR A 171 -16.47 -8.45 7.72
C THR A 171 -15.12 -8.79 8.34
N PHE A 172 -15.12 -9.16 9.61
CA PHE A 172 -13.93 -9.59 10.34
C PHE A 172 -13.96 -11.11 10.51
N LYS A 173 -12.85 -11.79 10.24
CA LYS A 173 -12.70 -13.25 10.41
C LYS A 173 -11.38 -13.56 11.11
N ASN A 174 -11.38 -14.47 12.07
CA ASN A 174 -10.14 -14.91 12.74
C ASN A 174 -9.23 -13.74 13.21
N ILE A 175 -9.82 -12.64 13.71
CA ILE A 175 -9.03 -11.49 14.16
C ILE A 175 -8.22 -11.88 15.37
N LYS A 176 -6.94 -11.54 15.34
CA LYS A 176 -6.01 -11.84 16.42
C LYS A 176 -6.26 -10.86 17.58
N GLY A 177 -6.36 -11.39 18.80
CA GLY A 177 -6.50 -10.58 20.01
C GLY A 177 -5.21 -9.85 20.42
N ASN A 178 -4.07 -10.21 19.83
CA ASN A 178 -2.78 -9.56 20.01
C ASN A 178 -2.04 -9.46 18.67
N TYR A 179 -1.17 -8.46 18.53
CA TYR A 179 -0.22 -8.41 17.43
C TYR A 179 1.03 -9.20 17.84
N ASP A 180 1.54 -10.04 16.94
CA ASP A 180 2.83 -10.70 17.14
C ASP A 180 3.80 -10.24 16.06
N PHE A 181 4.63 -9.24 16.38
CA PHE A 181 5.68 -8.76 15.49
C PHE A 181 6.68 -9.88 15.10
N ASN A 182 6.81 -10.94 15.91
CA ASN A 182 7.67 -12.08 15.61
C ASN A 182 7.08 -13.03 14.56
N THR A 183 5.77 -12.98 14.29
CA THR A 183 5.20 -13.63 13.08
C THR A 183 5.41 -12.81 11.81
N PHE A 184 5.87 -11.56 11.92
CA PHE A 184 6.14 -10.62 10.82
C PHE A 184 7.64 -10.34 10.62
N THR A 185 8.48 -11.38 10.75
CA THR A 185 9.95 -11.30 10.70
C THR A 185 10.54 -10.64 9.44
N HIS A 186 9.76 -10.52 8.36
CA HIS A 186 10.19 -9.90 7.10
C HIS A 186 10.43 -8.39 7.21
N LEU A 187 9.93 -7.73 8.26
CA LEU A 187 10.03 -6.27 8.45
C LEU A 187 11.23 -5.84 9.29
N PHE A 188 11.74 -6.72 10.15
CA PHE A 188 12.86 -6.43 11.05
C PHE A 188 14.19 -7.03 10.58
N ASN A 189 14.19 -7.89 9.56
CA ASN A 189 15.41 -8.56 9.07
C ASN A 189 16.29 -7.72 8.13
N LYS A 190 15.98 -6.44 7.91
CA LYS A 190 16.97 -5.49 7.41
C LYS A 190 17.31 -4.51 8.51
N THR A 191 18.31 -4.87 9.31
CA THR A 191 19.15 -3.88 10.01
C THR A 191 19.43 -2.73 9.04
N CYS A 192 18.93 -1.54 9.34
CA CYS A 192 19.34 -0.33 8.63
C CYS A 192 20.88 -0.27 8.67
N PRO A 193 21.59 -0.23 7.53
CA PRO A 193 23.01 -0.03 7.57
C PRO A 193 23.27 1.36 8.14
N ASN A 194 24.01 1.43 9.24
CA ASN A 194 24.37 2.68 9.92
C ASN A 194 25.28 3.60 9.07
N ASN A 195 25.53 3.29 7.79
CA ASN A 195 26.39 4.08 6.93
C ASN A 195 26.08 3.89 5.43
N PRO A 196 25.38 4.83 4.77
CA PRO A 196 25.03 4.72 3.35
C PRO A 196 26.24 4.75 2.40
N LYS A 197 27.43 5.17 2.89
CA LYS A 197 28.64 5.26 2.07
C LYS A 197 29.42 3.95 1.93
N ASN A 198 29.15 2.93 2.76
CA ASN A 198 29.91 1.68 2.74
C ASN A 198 29.25 0.54 1.96
N ASP A 199 27.98 0.68 1.55
CA ASP A 199 27.22 -0.41 0.91
C ASP A 199 27.08 -0.29 -0.62
N SER A 200 27.68 0.71 -1.26
CA SER A 200 27.87 0.66 -2.72
C SER A 200 28.77 -0.51 -3.15
N LEU A 201 29.45 -1.16 -2.19
CA LEU A 201 30.38 -2.27 -2.39
C LEU A 201 29.87 -3.62 -1.89
N LYS A 202 28.64 -3.71 -1.34
CA LYS A 202 28.08 -4.97 -0.81
C LYS A 202 26.65 -5.27 -1.27
N LEU A 203 26.40 -5.10 -2.57
CA LEU A 203 25.27 -5.74 -3.27
C LEU A 203 25.73 -6.99 -4.08
N PRO A 204 26.09 -8.14 -3.46
CA PRO A 204 26.30 -9.37 -4.22
C PRO A 204 25.06 -10.28 -4.33
N TYR A 205 23.86 -9.88 -3.89
CA TYR A 205 22.68 -10.77 -3.86
C TYR A 205 21.42 -10.29 -4.61
N LEU A 206 21.61 -9.53 -5.69
CA LEU A 206 20.62 -9.45 -6.76
C LEU A 206 21.20 -9.96 -8.09
N PRO A 207 21.40 -11.29 -8.23
CA PRO A 207 21.22 -11.88 -9.56
C PRO A 207 20.48 -13.22 -9.45
N LYS A 208 19.15 -13.20 -9.59
CA LYS A 208 18.41 -14.38 -10.07
C LYS A 208 17.12 -14.09 -10.84
N PHE A 209 16.74 -12.82 -11.01
CA PHE A 209 15.63 -12.42 -11.90
C PHE A 209 16.07 -11.43 -12.99
N ALA A 210 17.16 -11.76 -13.69
CA ALA A 210 17.49 -11.14 -14.97
C ALA A 210 18.37 -12.10 -15.80
N LYS A 211 17.82 -13.26 -16.13
CA LYS A 211 18.35 -14.10 -17.22
C LYS A 211 17.20 -14.46 -18.14
N THR A 212 16.92 -13.56 -19.08
CA THR A 212 16.72 -13.85 -20.51
C THR A 212 16.34 -12.56 -21.25
N ALA A 213 17.34 -11.85 -21.72
CA ALA A 213 17.28 -11.17 -23.01
C ALA A 213 18.64 -11.42 -23.66
N ILE A 214 18.63 -12.29 -24.66
CA ILE A 214 19.82 -12.75 -25.35
C ILE A 214 20.45 -11.57 -26.09
N ILE A 215 21.77 -11.46 -25.92
CA ILE A 215 22.66 -10.51 -26.58
C ILE A 215 22.65 -10.80 -28.08
N GLY A 216 22.16 -9.83 -28.86
CA GLY A 216 22.28 -9.78 -30.31
C GLY A 216 23.16 -8.59 -30.72
N LEU A 217 24.40 -8.91 -31.08
CA LEU A 217 25.18 -8.31 -32.17
C LEU A 217 25.54 -6.82 -32.09
N PHE A 218 26.81 -6.54 -31.76
CA PHE A 218 27.73 -5.86 -32.69
C PHE A 218 29.18 -6.32 -32.40
N PRO A 219 29.92 -6.90 -33.35
CA PRO A 219 31.36 -7.06 -33.23
C PRO A 219 32.04 -5.75 -33.61
N SER A 220 32.90 -5.22 -32.74
CA SER A 220 33.88 -4.21 -33.14
C SER A 220 34.91 -4.87 -34.06
N LYS A 221 35.04 -4.35 -35.28
CA LYS A 221 36.23 -4.59 -36.10
C LYS A 221 37.34 -3.62 -35.67
N LYS A 222 38.55 -4.16 -35.80
CA LYS A 222 39.88 -3.61 -35.48
C LYS A 222 40.12 -2.20 -36.00
#